data_AF-A0A2V7F909-F1
#
_entry.id   AF-A0A2V7F909-F1
#
_cell.length_a   1.000
_cell.length_b   1.000
_cell.length_c   1.000
_cell.angle_alpha   90.00
_cell.angle_beta   90.00
_cell.angle_gamma   90.00
#
_symmetry.space_group_name_H-M   'P 1'
#
loop_
_entity.id
_entity.type
_entity.pdbx_description
1 polymer ?
#
loop_
_entity_poly.entity_id
_entity_poly.type
_entity_poly.pdbx_seq_one_letter_code
_entity_poly.pdbx_strand_id
1 'polypeptide(L)'
;MTTKEPGRRGLRVMIVEDEEAVRDVFRDFLAGLGHESIPVATAEDALEKLVSEQPDTILLDIRLPGMSGLDFLELPAVQESGVPIVAVSGVATEAQARECLKRGALDFIHKPVSLDRLSAVLAYVEPFARARQQEAHERGPDRRPEPRATVELPVRLVTEKGVPWESTCTELSATGMKVVTRARLRPGHAVKVAFTPAGGGEPLDAVALVVRVDKGGAALWFLDLLPHEVQRLRAMVDRLRL
;
A
#
# COMPACT_ATOMS: atom_id res chain seq x y z
N MET A 1 -37.66 -3.00 10.53
CA MET A 1 -37.29 -1.58 10.39
C MET A 1 -36.06 -1.36 11.25
N THR A 2 -34.87 -1.57 10.68
CA THR A 2 -33.60 -1.46 11.41
C THR A 2 -33.15 -0.02 11.31
N THR A 3 -33.17 0.69 12.43
CA THR A 3 -32.68 2.05 12.62
C THR A 3 -31.23 2.15 12.15
N LYS A 4 -31.00 2.84 11.03
CA LYS A 4 -29.66 3.22 10.56
C LYS A 4 -29.15 4.27 11.55
N GLU A 5 -28.20 3.90 12.40
CA GLU A 5 -27.58 4.82 13.35
C GLU A 5 -27.05 6.05 12.59
N PRO A 6 -27.47 7.28 12.97
CA PRO A 6 -27.02 8.48 12.29
C PRO A 6 -25.55 8.73 12.66
N GLY A 7 -24.63 8.40 11.73
CA GLY A 7 -23.20 8.67 11.88
C GLY A 7 -22.25 7.62 11.28
N ARG A 8 -22.70 6.38 10.98
CA ARG A 8 -21.82 5.37 10.37
C ARG A 8 -21.66 5.62 8.87
N ARG A 9 -20.58 6.30 8.47
CA ARG A 9 -20.09 6.22 7.07
C ARG A 9 -19.70 4.76 6.80
N GLY A 10 -20.09 4.25 5.63
CA GLY A 10 -19.66 2.95 5.16
C GLY A 10 -18.15 2.89 4.95
N LEU A 11 -17.57 1.71 5.12
CA LEU A 11 -16.16 1.46 4.82
C LEU A 11 -15.80 1.78 3.37
N ARG A 12 -14.57 2.24 3.17
CA ARG A 12 -13.92 2.34 1.87
C ARG A 12 -13.12 1.07 1.60
N VAL A 13 -13.62 0.23 0.71
CA VAL A 13 -13.09 -1.12 0.45
C VAL A 13 -12.34 -1.13 -0.87
N MET A 14 -11.04 -1.43 -0.82
CA MET A 14 -10.28 -1.66 -2.04
C MET A 14 -10.55 -3.07 -2.55
N ILE A 15 -10.89 -3.21 -3.84
CA ILE A 15 -11.06 -4.50 -4.50
C ILE A 15 -9.89 -4.69 -5.45
N VAL A 16 -9.06 -5.71 -5.20
CA VAL A 16 -7.93 -6.10 -6.05
C VAL A 16 -8.29 -7.39 -6.75
N GLU A 17 -8.71 -7.29 -8.00
CA GLU A 17 -9.30 -8.38 -8.77
C GLU A 17 -9.03 -8.09 -10.24
N ASP A 18 -8.46 -9.00 -11.03
CA ASP A 18 -8.18 -8.77 -12.44
C ASP A 18 -9.42 -8.95 -13.33
N GLU A 19 -10.28 -9.92 -13.01
CA GLU A 19 -11.53 -10.18 -13.73
C GLU A 19 -12.56 -9.06 -13.53
N GLU A 20 -12.83 -8.27 -14.57
CA GLU A 20 -13.76 -7.13 -14.52
C GLU A 20 -15.16 -7.53 -14.06
N ALA A 21 -15.69 -8.65 -14.55
CA ALA A 21 -17.00 -9.14 -14.14
C ALA A 21 -17.07 -9.44 -12.62
N VAL A 22 -16.01 -10.01 -12.05
CA VAL A 22 -15.95 -10.32 -10.61
C VAL A 22 -15.82 -9.04 -9.78
N ARG A 23 -14.97 -8.12 -10.24
CA ARG A 23 -14.77 -6.80 -9.61
C ARG A 23 -16.06 -5.98 -9.58
N ASP A 24 -16.83 -6.03 -10.66
CA ASP A 24 -18.14 -5.39 -10.78
C ASP A 24 -19.17 -5.99 -9.83
N VAL A 25 -19.21 -7.31 -9.69
CA VAL A 25 -20.06 -8.00 -8.71
C VAL A 25 -19.70 -7.55 -7.28
N PHE A 26 -18.42 -7.47 -6.93
CA PHE A 26 -18.02 -6.98 -5.61
C PHE A 26 -18.38 -5.52 -5.39
N ARG A 27 -18.19 -4.65 -6.39
CA ARG A 27 -18.61 -3.24 -6.32
C ARG A 27 -20.10 -3.14 -6.02
N ASP A 28 -20.93 -3.85 -6.76
CA ASP A 28 -22.38 -3.77 -6.64
C ASP A 28 -22.85 -4.32 -5.27
N PHE A 29 -22.20 -5.38 -4.78
CA PHE A 29 -22.43 -5.91 -3.44
C PHE A 29 -22.07 -4.91 -2.34
N LEU A 30 -20.90 -4.28 -2.43
CA LEU A 30 -20.47 -3.24 -1.49
C LEU A 30 -21.42 -2.04 -1.49
N ALA A 31 -21.83 -1.58 -2.68
CA ALA A 31 -22.78 -0.48 -2.82
C ALA A 31 -24.13 -0.82 -2.17
N GLY A 32 -24.63 -2.05 -2.36
CA GLY A 32 -25.86 -2.54 -1.71
C GLY A 32 -25.79 -2.56 -0.18
N LEU A 33 -24.58 -2.76 0.37
CA LEU A 33 -24.31 -2.70 1.81
C LEU A 33 -24.02 -1.27 2.32
N GLY A 34 -23.97 -0.28 1.42
CA GLY A 34 -23.67 1.11 1.76
C GLY A 34 -22.18 1.42 1.95
N HIS A 35 -21.30 0.57 1.43
CA HIS A 35 -19.85 0.76 1.39
C HIS A 35 -19.42 1.44 0.08
N GLU A 36 -18.25 2.07 0.12
CA GLU A 36 -17.61 2.70 -1.04
C GLU A 36 -16.51 1.76 -1.55
N SER A 37 -16.41 1.56 -2.86
CA SER A 37 -15.43 0.65 -3.48
C SER A 37 -14.31 1.41 -4.17
N ILE A 38 -13.08 0.93 -4.03
CA ILE A 38 -11.89 1.38 -4.78
C ILE A 38 -11.41 0.20 -5.64
N PRO A 39 -11.92 0.04 -6.87
CA PRO A 39 -11.52 -1.06 -7.74
C PRO A 39 -10.12 -0.83 -8.34
N VAL A 40 -9.32 -1.89 -8.36
CA VAL A 40 -8.02 -2.00 -9.04
C VAL A 40 -7.88 -3.40 -9.65
N ALA A 41 -7.16 -3.49 -10.77
CA ALA A 41 -7.04 -4.73 -11.54
C ALA A 41 -5.78 -5.54 -11.21
N THR A 42 -4.81 -4.93 -10.52
CA THR A 42 -3.50 -5.51 -10.26
C THR A 42 -3.03 -5.19 -8.85
N ALA A 43 -2.11 -6.00 -8.32
CA ALA A 43 -1.50 -5.76 -7.01
C ALA A 43 -0.63 -4.49 -7.02
N GLU A 44 -0.04 -4.15 -8.15
CA GLU A 44 0.74 -2.93 -8.37
C GLU A 44 -0.14 -1.68 -8.26
N ASP A 45 -1.32 -1.68 -8.89
CA ASP A 45 -2.31 -0.60 -8.78
C ASP A 45 -2.85 -0.49 -7.34
N ALA A 46 -3.03 -1.63 -6.67
CA ALA A 46 -3.44 -1.67 -5.27
C ALA A 46 -2.40 -1.01 -4.37
N LEU A 47 -1.12 -1.30 -4.58
CA LEU A 47 -0.02 -0.72 -3.83
C LEU A 47 0.08 0.79 -4.04
N GLU A 48 -0.13 1.26 -5.27
CA GLU A 48 -0.20 2.68 -5.60
C GLU A 48 -1.33 3.38 -4.84
N LYS A 49 -2.54 2.80 -4.91
CA LYS A 49 -3.74 3.41 -4.30
C LYS A 49 -3.81 3.21 -2.79
N LEU A 50 -3.09 2.26 -2.20
CA LEU A 50 -3.13 1.99 -0.76
C LEU A 50 -2.78 3.25 0.06
N VAL A 51 -1.81 4.02 -0.42
CA VAL A 51 -1.33 5.24 0.25
C VAL A 51 -2.22 6.43 -0.03
N SER A 52 -2.61 6.64 -1.30
CA SER A 52 -3.38 7.83 -1.71
C SER A 52 -4.83 7.74 -1.27
N GLU A 53 -5.43 6.57 -1.45
CA GLU A 53 -6.82 6.33 -1.11
C GLU A 53 -6.99 5.98 0.36
N GLN A 54 -6.01 5.38 1.06
CA GLN A 54 -6.17 4.95 2.45
C GLN A 54 -7.46 4.14 2.68
N PRO A 55 -7.63 2.98 2.02
CA PRO A 55 -8.79 2.13 2.23
C PRO A 55 -8.89 1.68 3.69
N ASP A 56 -10.11 1.34 4.09
CA ASP A 56 -10.43 0.79 5.39
C ASP A 56 -10.20 -0.72 5.45
N THR A 57 -10.30 -1.38 4.31
CA THR A 57 -9.98 -2.80 4.13
C THR A 57 -9.71 -3.10 2.65
N ILE A 58 -9.03 -4.22 2.39
CA ILE A 58 -8.73 -4.72 1.05
C ILE A 58 -9.37 -6.10 0.88
N LEU A 59 -10.13 -6.29 -0.19
CA LEU A 59 -10.48 -7.60 -0.74
C LEU A 59 -9.46 -7.92 -1.82
N LEU A 60 -8.65 -8.96 -1.60
CA LEU A 60 -7.48 -9.27 -2.43
C LEU A 60 -7.65 -10.61 -3.11
N ASP A 61 -7.71 -10.64 -4.45
CA ASP A 61 -7.49 -11.89 -5.17
C ASP A 61 -6.06 -12.37 -4.95
N ILE A 62 -5.93 -13.66 -4.64
CA ILE A 62 -4.63 -14.32 -4.51
C ILE A 62 -4.00 -14.60 -5.88
N ARG A 63 -4.81 -14.82 -6.92
CA ARG A 63 -4.32 -15.10 -8.27
C ARG A 63 -4.49 -13.89 -9.16
N LEU A 64 -3.49 -13.02 -9.10
CA LEU A 64 -3.39 -11.86 -9.97
C LEU A 64 -2.30 -12.06 -11.04
N PRO A 65 -2.46 -11.46 -12.23
CA PRO A 65 -1.38 -11.38 -13.20
C PRO A 65 -0.27 -10.44 -12.69
N GLY A 66 0.99 -10.78 -12.97
CA GLY A 66 2.13 -10.01 -12.47
C GLY A 66 2.46 -10.41 -11.03
N MET A 67 2.39 -9.46 -10.11
CA MET A 67 2.55 -9.72 -8.67
C MET A 67 1.36 -10.53 -8.13
N SER A 68 1.65 -11.67 -7.48
CA SER A 68 0.60 -12.47 -6.86
C SER A 68 0.05 -11.80 -5.59
N GLY A 69 -1.18 -12.16 -5.19
CA GLY A 69 -1.73 -11.64 -3.94
C GLY A 69 -0.96 -12.12 -2.70
N LEU A 70 -0.28 -13.28 -2.76
CA LEU A 70 0.60 -13.73 -1.67
C LEU A 70 1.84 -12.85 -1.54
N ASP A 71 2.45 -12.46 -2.66
CA ASP A 71 3.60 -11.56 -2.65
C ASP A 71 3.19 -10.16 -2.19
N PHE A 72 2.00 -9.68 -2.63
CA PHE A 72 1.43 -8.42 -2.17
C PHE A 72 1.26 -8.38 -0.64
N LEU A 73 0.77 -9.46 -0.03
CA LEU A 73 0.63 -9.55 1.43
C LEU A 73 1.97 -9.36 2.14
N GLU A 74 3.07 -9.90 1.63
CA GLU A 74 4.39 -9.86 2.29
C GLU A 74 5.12 -8.52 2.16
N LEU A 75 4.64 -7.62 1.30
CA LEU A 75 5.28 -6.33 1.12
C LEU A 75 5.29 -5.54 2.44
N PRO A 76 6.45 -5.01 2.87
CA PRO A 76 6.52 -4.17 4.07
C PRO A 76 5.51 -3.01 4.03
N ALA A 77 5.31 -2.45 2.84
CA ALA A 77 4.31 -1.44 2.57
C ALA A 77 2.88 -1.80 2.97
N VAL A 78 2.51 -3.03 2.68
CA VAL A 78 1.19 -3.58 2.92
C VAL A 78 1.06 -3.93 4.41
N GLN A 79 2.07 -4.57 5.00
CA GLN A 79 2.13 -4.90 6.42
C GLN A 79 2.08 -3.65 7.32
N GLU A 80 2.88 -2.62 7.01
CA GLU A 80 2.96 -1.39 7.79
C GLU A 80 1.72 -0.49 7.66
N SER A 81 0.93 -0.65 6.59
CA SER A 81 -0.31 0.11 6.41
C SER A 81 -1.31 -0.15 7.55
N GLY A 82 -1.25 -1.36 8.14
CA GLY A 82 -2.20 -1.87 9.13
C GLY A 82 -3.63 -1.96 8.60
N VAL A 83 -3.82 -1.90 7.28
CA VAL A 83 -5.13 -2.08 6.66
C VAL A 83 -5.47 -3.56 6.70
N PRO A 84 -6.61 -3.98 7.28
CA PRO A 84 -7.00 -5.38 7.31
C PRO A 84 -7.28 -5.90 5.89
N ILE A 85 -6.68 -7.03 5.53
CA ILE A 85 -6.77 -7.64 4.20
C ILE A 85 -7.53 -8.95 4.29
N VAL A 86 -8.53 -9.10 3.43
CA VAL A 86 -9.28 -10.34 3.26
C VAL A 86 -8.87 -10.94 1.93
N ALA A 87 -8.23 -12.10 1.99
CA ALA A 87 -7.88 -12.87 0.82
C ALA A 87 -9.15 -13.49 0.20
N VAL A 88 -9.29 -13.42 -1.11
CA VAL A 88 -10.42 -13.98 -1.86
C VAL A 88 -9.85 -14.86 -2.97
N SER A 89 -10.25 -16.13 -3.07
CA SER A 89 -9.68 -17.01 -4.10
C SER A 89 -10.66 -18.07 -4.58
N GLY A 90 -10.64 -18.36 -5.89
CA GLY A 90 -11.39 -19.46 -6.51
C GLY A 90 -10.70 -20.83 -6.43
N VAL A 91 -9.48 -20.90 -5.91
CA VAL A 91 -8.82 -22.17 -5.55
C VAL A 91 -8.45 -22.10 -4.08
N ALA A 92 -9.23 -22.80 -3.26
CA ALA A 92 -9.05 -22.86 -1.81
C ALA A 92 -8.74 -24.29 -1.39
N THR A 93 -7.47 -24.64 -1.35
CA THR A 93 -7.03 -25.67 -0.42
C THR A 93 -6.88 -25.06 0.98
N GLU A 94 -7.12 -25.85 2.02
CA GLU A 94 -6.87 -25.44 3.41
C GLU A 94 -5.42 -24.96 3.61
N ALA A 95 -4.48 -25.55 2.87
CA ALA A 95 -3.08 -25.13 2.86
C ALA A 95 -2.90 -23.69 2.35
N GLN A 96 -3.58 -23.30 1.27
CA GLN A 96 -3.51 -21.93 0.73
C GLN A 96 -4.19 -20.92 1.65
N ALA A 97 -5.34 -21.26 2.23
CA ALA A 97 -6.00 -20.40 3.20
C ALA A 97 -5.07 -20.14 4.40
N ARG A 98 -4.44 -21.19 4.92
CA ARG A 98 -3.45 -21.08 6.00
C ARG A 98 -2.23 -20.25 5.61
N GLU A 99 -1.78 -20.35 4.36
CA GLU A 99 -0.67 -19.55 3.85
C GLU A 99 -1.02 -18.06 3.79
N CYS A 100 -2.22 -17.71 3.31
CA CYS A 100 -2.69 -16.32 3.29
C CYS A 100 -2.70 -15.72 4.71
N LEU A 101 -3.24 -16.47 5.68
CA LEU A 101 -3.28 -16.02 7.08
C LEU A 101 -1.88 -15.84 7.67
N LYS A 102 -0.95 -16.76 7.38
CA LYS A 102 0.45 -16.64 7.84
C LYS A 102 1.17 -15.42 7.27
N ARG A 103 0.82 -15.01 6.04
CA ARG A 103 1.40 -13.85 5.35
C ARG A 103 0.71 -12.53 5.71
N GLY A 104 -0.25 -12.55 6.63
CA GLY A 104 -0.87 -11.33 7.17
C GLY A 104 -2.26 -11.00 6.63
N ALA A 105 -2.90 -11.90 5.88
CA ALA A 105 -4.34 -11.78 5.65
C ALA A 105 -5.08 -11.97 6.99
N LEU A 106 -6.10 -11.14 7.23
CA LEU A 106 -6.95 -11.21 8.40
C LEU A 106 -7.98 -12.35 8.28
N ASP A 107 -8.51 -12.58 7.08
CA ASP A 107 -9.42 -13.67 6.78
C ASP A 107 -9.24 -14.15 5.33
N PHE A 108 -9.82 -15.30 5.02
CA PHE A 108 -9.82 -15.91 3.71
C PHE A 108 -11.25 -16.30 3.30
N ILE A 109 -11.65 -15.93 2.08
CA ILE A 109 -12.94 -16.26 1.49
C ILE A 109 -12.74 -17.05 0.18
N HIS A 110 -13.45 -18.16 0.05
CA HIS A 110 -13.52 -18.90 -1.19
C HIS A 110 -14.54 -18.31 -2.17
N LYS A 111 -14.18 -18.17 -3.45
CA LYS A 111 -15.12 -17.84 -4.53
C LYS A 111 -15.89 -19.10 -4.96
N PRO A 112 -17.19 -19.03 -5.27
CA PRO A 112 -18.01 -17.83 -5.31
C PRO A 112 -18.37 -17.32 -3.91
N VAL A 113 -18.34 -16.00 -3.73
CA VAL A 113 -18.64 -15.35 -2.46
C VAL A 113 -20.13 -15.03 -2.41
N SER A 114 -20.85 -15.52 -1.39
CA SER A 114 -22.23 -15.10 -1.15
C SER A 114 -22.31 -13.73 -0.49
N LEU A 115 -23.41 -13.00 -0.74
CA LEU A 115 -23.69 -11.72 -0.08
C LEU A 115 -23.64 -11.83 1.45
N ASP A 116 -24.23 -12.88 2.01
CA ASP A 116 -24.22 -13.13 3.47
C ASP A 116 -22.80 -13.33 4.00
N ARG A 117 -21.95 -14.06 3.27
CA ARG A 117 -20.56 -14.28 3.66
C ARG A 117 -19.76 -12.99 3.59
N LEU A 118 -19.90 -12.22 2.51
CA LEU A 118 -19.21 -10.94 2.37
C LEU A 118 -19.67 -9.96 3.44
N SER A 119 -20.96 -9.89 3.72
CA SER A 119 -21.53 -9.06 4.79
C SER A 119 -20.98 -9.46 6.17
N ALA A 120 -20.92 -10.75 6.48
CA ALA A 120 -20.36 -11.25 7.74
C ALA A 120 -18.88 -10.90 7.88
N VAL A 121 -18.09 -11.05 6.82
CA VAL A 121 -16.66 -10.71 6.84
C VAL A 121 -16.47 -9.20 6.99
N LEU A 122 -17.21 -8.38 6.26
CA LEU A 122 -17.13 -6.92 6.41
C LEU A 122 -17.54 -6.46 7.81
N ALA A 123 -18.56 -7.07 8.40
CA ALA A 123 -18.95 -6.83 9.79
C ALA A 123 -17.86 -7.25 10.79
N TYR A 124 -17.15 -8.35 10.52
CA TYR A 124 -16.00 -8.80 11.32
C TYR A 124 -14.78 -7.86 11.18
N VAL A 125 -14.53 -7.34 9.97
CA VAL A 125 -13.42 -6.45 9.66
C VAL A 125 -13.67 -5.02 10.17
N GLU A 126 -14.92 -4.57 10.20
CA GLU A 126 -15.30 -3.20 10.54
C GLU A 126 -14.72 -2.70 11.87
N PRO A 127 -14.74 -3.47 12.99
CA PRO A 127 -14.07 -3.07 14.23
C PRO A 127 -12.56 -2.82 14.07
N PHE A 128 -11.84 -3.64 13.31
CA PHE A 128 -10.40 -3.46 13.06
C PHE A 128 -10.14 -2.23 12.20
N ALA A 129 -10.93 -2.04 11.15
CA ALA A 129 -10.86 -0.88 10.28
C ALA A 129 -11.15 0.43 11.05
N ARG A 130 -12.16 0.41 11.94
CA ARG A 130 -12.54 1.56 12.77
C ARG A 130 -11.56 1.81 13.89
N ALA A 131 -11.03 0.79 14.56
CA ALA A 131 -9.95 0.93 15.53
C ALA A 131 -8.73 1.59 14.89
N ARG A 132 -8.36 1.16 13.67
CA ARG A 132 -7.30 1.82 12.88
C ARG A 132 -7.62 3.30 12.60
N GLN A 133 -8.86 3.63 12.22
CA GLN A 133 -9.29 5.01 11.98
C GLN A 133 -9.32 5.85 13.27
N GLN A 134 -9.79 5.28 14.39
CA GLN A 134 -9.84 5.93 15.69
C GLN A 134 -8.44 6.12 16.25
N GLU A 135 -7.58 5.12 16.17
CA GLU A 135 -6.15 5.27 16.46
C GLU A 135 -5.50 6.33 15.56
N ALA A 136 -5.91 6.45 14.30
CA ALA A 136 -5.47 7.53 13.42
C ALA A 136 -6.12 8.90 13.73
N HIS A 137 -7.22 8.95 14.47
CA HIS A 137 -7.97 10.17 14.80
C HIS A 137 -7.63 10.70 16.21
N GLU A 138 -7.59 9.83 17.21
CA GLU A 138 -7.20 10.09 18.60
C GLU A 138 -5.71 10.43 18.75
N ARG A 139 -4.87 9.92 17.84
CA ARG A 139 -3.44 10.28 17.76
C ARG A 139 -3.22 11.57 16.94
N GLY A 140 -4.28 12.29 16.57
CA GLY A 140 -4.21 13.44 15.66
C GLY A 140 -3.66 13.04 14.28
N PRO A 141 -3.33 14.00 13.39
CA PRO A 141 -2.68 13.72 12.10
C PRO A 141 -1.30 13.03 12.23
N ASP A 142 -0.87 12.68 13.45
CA ASP A 142 0.39 12.06 13.81
C ASP A 142 0.30 10.52 13.83
N ARG A 143 -0.39 9.93 12.83
CA ARG A 143 0.28 8.85 12.11
C ARG A 143 1.46 9.52 11.43
N ARG A 144 2.63 9.43 12.05
CA ARG A 144 3.89 9.66 11.34
C ARG A 144 3.79 8.87 10.01
N PRO A 145 3.74 9.51 8.82
CA PRO A 145 4.54 8.94 7.74
C PRO A 145 5.89 8.65 8.40
N GLU A 146 6.47 7.47 8.21
CA GLU A 146 7.81 7.18 8.75
C GLU A 146 8.62 8.48 8.76
N PRO A 147 9.20 8.87 9.92
CA PRO A 147 9.86 10.17 10.10
C PRO A 147 10.37 10.73 8.78
N ARG A 148 9.82 11.86 8.33
CA ARG A 148 10.29 12.48 7.09
C ARG A 148 11.20 13.62 7.46
N ALA A 149 12.43 13.55 7.00
CA ALA A 149 13.35 14.65 7.05
C ALA A 149 13.25 15.43 5.75
N THR A 150 13.05 16.75 5.84
CA THR A 150 13.33 17.63 4.70
C THR A 150 14.83 17.62 4.48
N VAL A 151 15.24 17.29 3.26
CA VAL A 151 16.65 17.16 2.89
C VAL A 151 16.80 17.67 1.48
N GLU A 152 17.97 18.20 1.12
CA GLU A 152 18.32 18.45 -0.27
C GLU A 152 19.44 17.49 -0.64
N LEU A 153 19.05 16.31 -1.13
CA LEU A 153 19.96 15.21 -1.37
C LEU A 153 20.01 14.84 -2.85
N PRO A 154 21.19 14.84 -3.49
CA PRO A 154 21.35 14.35 -4.85
C PRO A 154 21.02 12.86 -4.93
N VAL A 155 20.13 12.50 -5.85
CA VAL A 155 19.75 11.11 -6.12
C VAL A 155 19.76 10.84 -7.62
N ARG A 156 20.28 9.68 -8.02
CA ARG A 156 20.25 9.21 -9.40
C ARG A 156 19.11 8.23 -9.58
N LEU A 157 18.28 8.48 -10.58
CA LEU A 157 17.15 7.61 -10.96
C LEU A 157 17.47 6.90 -12.27
N VAL A 158 17.39 5.58 -12.31
CA VAL A 158 17.54 4.79 -13.54
C VAL A 158 16.22 4.07 -13.83
N THR A 159 15.52 4.55 -14.86
CA THR A 159 14.32 3.90 -15.41
C THR A 159 14.70 2.69 -16.28
N GLU A 160 13.71 1.91 -16.73
CA GLU A 160 13.93 0.75 -17.62
C GLU A 160 14.76 1.06 -18.87
N LYS A 161 14.71 2.29 -19.40
CA LYS A 161 15.50 2.72 -20.56
C LYS A 161 17.01 2.86 -20.26
N GLY A 162 17.44 2.60 -19.03
CA GLY A 162 18.84 2.53 -18.61
C GLY A 162 19.56 3.88 -18.51
N VAL A 163 18.96 4.97 -18.98
CA VAL A 163 19.55 6.32 -18.88
C VAL A 163 19.36 6.86 -17.46
N PRO A 164 20.45 7.21 -16.74
CA PRO A 164 20.36 7.81 -15.42
C PRO A 164 19.89 9.27 -15.49
N TRP A 165 19.06 9.66 -14.54
CA TRP A 165 18.55 11.02 -14.36
C TRP A 165 18.99 11.57 -13.03
N GLU A 166 19.73 12.68 -13.06
CA GLU A 166 20.02 13.46 -11.86
C GLU A 166 18.74 14.10 -11.32
N SER A 167 18.50 13.89 -10.03
CA SER A 167 17.29 14.31 -9.33
C SER A 167 17.63 14.76 -7.91
N THR A 168 16.71 15.44 -7.26
CA THR A 168 16.91 15.91 -5.88
C THR A 168 15.85 15.32 -4.98
N CYS A 169 16.25 14.49 -4.02
CA CYS A 169 15.39 14.11 -2.91
C CYS A 169 15.16 15.33 -2.02
N THR A 170 13.89 15.62 -1.78
CA THR A 170 13.39 16.77 -0.99
C THR A 170 12.81 16.36 0.35
N GLU A 171 12.35 15.10 0.44
CA GLU A 171 11.84 14.49 1.67
C GLU A 171 12.31 13.03 1.71
N LEU A 172 12.91 12.59 2.82
CA LEU A 172 13.41 11.23 2.99
C LEU A 172 12.82 10.57 4.24
N SER A 173 12.50 9.29 4.13
CA SER A 173 12.12 8.36 5.21
C SER A 173 12.90 7.05 5.07
N ALA A 174 12.72 6.10 5.99
CA ALA A 174 13.35 4.78 5.91
C ALA A 174 12.74 3.87 4.83
N THR A 175 11.54 4.19 4.36
CA THR A 175 10.71 3.41 3.44
C THR A 175 10.56 4.09 2.09
N GLY A 176 10.84 5.38 1.98
CA GLY A 176 10.72 6.07 0.71
C GLY A 176 11.26 7.49 0.70
N MET A 177 11.10 8.12 -0.45
CA MET A 177 11.56 9.49 -0.69
C MET A 177 10.61 10.25 -1.60
N LYS A 178 10.69 11.58 -1.55
CA LYS A 178 10.11 12.46 -2.57
C LYS A 178 11.23 13.09 -3.37
N VAL A 179 11.15 12.98 -4.69
CA VAL A 179 12.17 13.47 -5.61
C VAL A 179 11.62 14.51 -6.55
N VAL A 180 12.31 15.63 -6.69
CA VAL A 180 12.12 16.56 -7.81
C VAL A 180 12.98 16.06 -8.96
N THR A 181 12.35 15.75 -10.10
CA THR A 181 13.04 15.17 -11.24
C THR A 181 12.43 15.61 -12.56
N ARG A 182 13.27 15.63 -13.61
CA ARG A 182 12.82 15.77 -15.01
C ARG A 182 12.58 14.42 -15.68
N ALA A 183 12.91 13.31 -15.00
CA ALA A 183 12.63 11.98 -15.48
C ALA A 183 11.12 11.80 -15.69
N ARG A 184 10.73 11.21 -16.82
CA ARG A 184 9.33 10.82 -17.05
C ARG A 184 9.04 9.53 -16.27
N LEU A 185 8.65 9.69 -15.01
CA LEU A 185 8.21 8.61 -14.15
C LEU A 185 6.72 8.33 -14.37
N ARG A 186 6.33 7.07 -14.18
CA ARG A 186 4.93 6.63 -14.23
C ARG A 186 4.63 5.93 -12.91
N PRO A 187 3.51 6.27 -12.24
CA PRO A 187 3.06 5.50 -11.11
C PRO A 187 2.97 3.99 -11.43
N GLY A 188 3.19 3.15 -10.42
CA GLY A 188 3.20 1.69 -10.54
C GLY A 188 4.47 1.09 -11.16
N HIS A 189 5.40 1.91 -11.67
CA HIS A 189 6.65 1.40 -12.28
C HIS A 189 7.80 1.41 -11.27
N ALA A 190 8.65 0.40 -11.36
CA ALA A 190 9.89 0.34 -10.60
C ALA A 190 10.98 1.24 -11.21
N VAL A 191 11.75 1.91 -10.37
CA VAL A 191 12.90 2.73 -10.73
C VAL A 191 14.06 2.38 -9.81
N LYS A 192 15.27 2.25 -10.35
CA LYS A 192 16.46 2.14 -9.52
C LYS A 192 16.83 3.52 -8.98
N VAL A 193 17.03 3.61 -7.69
CA VAL A 193 17.41 4.82 -6.95
C VAL A 193 18.80 4.59 -6.36
N ALA A 194 19.71 5.53 -6.61
CA ALA A 194 21.06 5.51 -6.07
C ALA A 194 21.36 6.85 -5.39
N PHE A 195 21.78 6.83 -4.13
CA PHE A 195 22.11 8.06 -3.40
C PHE A 195 23.10 7.82 -2.28
N THR A 196 23.78 8.89 -1.85
CA THR A 196 24.66 8.84 -0.67
C THR A 196 23.98 9.58 0.48
N PRO A 197 23.84 8.99 1.68
CA PRO A 197 23.28 9.65 2.86
C PRO A 197 23.88 11.04 3.16
N ALA A 198 23.03 11.99 3.57
CA ALA A 198 23.47 13.31 4.02
C ALA A 198 24.32 13.18 5.29
N GLY A 199 25.48 13.84 5.31
CA GLY A 199 26.50 13.68 6.35
C GLY A 199 27.58 12.64 6.02
N GLY A 200 27.55 12.04 4.83
CA GLY A 200 28.50 11.03 4.38
C GLY A 200 28.11 9.62 4.80
N GLY A 201 28.67 8.62 4.11
CA GLY A 201 28.36 7.21 4.34
C GLY A 201 28.54 6.38 3.08
N GLU A 202 28.32 5.07 3.20
CA GLU A 202 28.27 4.17 2.06
C GLU A 202 27.04 4.50 1.19
N PRO A 203 27.20 4.57 -0.15
CA PRO A 203 26.08 4.72 -1.08
C PRO A 203 25.03 3.65 -0.87
N LEU A 204 23.78 4.02 -1.12
CA LEU A 204 22.63 3.13 -1.06
C LEU A 204 22.03 3.04 -2.46
N ASP A 205 21.81 1.81 -2.90
CA ASP A 205 21.11 1.46 -4.14
C ASP A 205 19.86 0.66 -3.79
N ALA A 206 18.71 1.08 -4.30
CA ALA A 206 17.44 0.38 -4.10
C ALA A 206 16.63 0.38 -5.39
N VAL A 207 15.73 -0.58 -5.53
CA VAL A 207 14.56 -0.49 -6.39
C VAL A 207 13.46 0.20 -5.60
N ALA A 208 12.83 1.21 -6.20
CA ALA A 208 11.67 1.86 -5.64
C ALA A 208 10.50 1.87 -6.60
N LEU A 209 9.29 1.71 -6.06
CA LEU A 209 8.05 1.95 -6.77
C LEU A 209 7.78 3.45 -6.87
N VAL A 210 7.46 3.92 -8.06
CA VAL A 210 6.85 5.25 -8.22
C VAL A 210 5.41 5.17 -7.69
N VAL A 211 5.15 5.80 -6.55
CA VAL A 211 3.83 5.79 -5.89
C VAL A 211 2.92 6.87 -6.50
N ARG A 212 3.46 8.05 -6.77
CA ARG A 212 2.71 9.13 -7.43
C ARG A 212 3.66 10.12 -8.07
N VAL A 213 3.15 10.83 -9.07
CA VAL A 213 3.84 11.96 -9.72
C VAL A 213 2.92 13.17 -9.67
N ASP A 214 3.39 14.25 -9.08
CA ASP A 214 2.68 15.52 -8.97
C ASP A 214 3.54 16.68 -9.51
N LYS A 215 3.02 17.91 -9.48
CA LYS A 215 3.75 19.10 -9.99
C LYS A 215 5.03 19.39 -9.21
N GLY A 216 5.14 18.90 -7.97
CA GLY A 216 6.27 19.09 -7.07
C GLY A 216 7.25 17.92 -7.03
N GLY A 217 7.08 16.90 -7.88
CA GLY A 217 8.00 15.76 -7.98
C GLY A 217 7.29 14.41 -8.00
N ALA A 218 8.04 13.35 -7.69
CA ALA A 218 7.53 12.00 -7.55
C ALA A 218 7.75 11.47 -6.14
N ALA A 219 6.78 10.75 -5.60
CA ALA A 219 6.96 9.98 -4.39
C ALA A 219 7.36 8.55 -4.75
N LEU A 220 8.43 8.06 -4.13
CA LEU A 220 9.01 6.76 -4.34
C LEU A 220 8.95 5.95 -3.05
N TRP A 221 8.66 4.65 -3.15
CA TRP A 221 8.71 3.69 -2.05
C TRP A 221 9.77 2.62 -2.34
N PHE A 222 10.75 2.45 -1.48
CA PHE A 222 11.73 1.37 -1.60
C PHE A 222 11.10 -0.03 -1.47
N LEU A 223 11.50 -0.94 -2.36
CA LEU A 223 10.95 -2.29 -2.44
C LEU A 223 11.90 -3.37 -1.92
N ASP A 224 13.21 -3.13 -1.98
CA ASP A 224 14.23 -4.16 -1.80
C ASP A 224 15.32 -3.78 -0.78
N LEU A 225 15.04 -2.81 0.11
CA LEU A 225 15.98 -2.46 1.17
C LEU A 225 16.21 -3.62 2.14
N LEU A 226 17.47 -3.86 2.45
CA LEU A 226 17.87 -4.79 3.49
C LEU A 226 17.57 -4.20 4.88
N PRO A 227 17.30 -5.04 5.91
CA PRO A 227 16.94 -4.55 7.24
C PRO A 227 17.94 -3.56 7.86
N HIS A 228 19.24 -3.75 7.61
CA HIS A 228 20.27 -2.85 8.12
C HIS A 228 20.30 -1.49 7.39
N GLU A 229 19.90 -1.45 6.11
CA GLU A 229 19.77 -0.22 5.34
C GLU A 229 18.57 0.60 5.81
N VAL A 230 17.45 -0.04 6.10
CA VAL A 230 16.28 0.58 6.72
C VAL A 230 16.66 1.22 8.06
N GLN A 231 17.39 0.50 8.93
CA GLN A 231 17.84 1.06 10.22
C GLN A 231 18.78 2.24 10.04
N ARG A 232 19.70 2.19 9.07
CA ARG A 232 20.60 3.30 8.73
C ARG A 232 19.84 4.53 8.26
N LEU A 233 18.85 4.35 7.38
CA LEU A 233 18.00 5.44 6.90
C LEU A 233 17.18 6.04 8.03
N ARG A 234 16.61 5.21 8.91
CA ARG A 234 15.85 5.68 10.08
C ARG A 234 16.74 6.54 10.99
N ALA A 235 17.93 6.08 11.32
CA ALA A 235 18.89 6.85 12.14
C ALA A 235 19.35 8.16 11.46
N MET A 236 19.52 8.16 10.13
CA MET A 236 19.83 9.36 9.37
C MET A 236 18.69 10.37 9.43
N VAL A 237 17.49 9.92 9.14
CA VAL A 237 16.27 10.71 9.16
C VAL A 237 16.04 11.32 10.54
N ASP A 238 16.21 10.55 11.62
CA ASP A 238 16.06 11.06 12.97
C ASP A 238 17.07 12.19 13.28
N ARG A 239 18.31 12.09 12.78
CA ARG A 239 19.32 13.15 12.92
C ARG A 239 18.99 14.42 12.12
N LEU A 240 18.42 14.27 10.92
CA LEU A 240 18.06 15.41 10.06
C LEU A 240 16.82 16.18 10.53
N ARG A 241 16.07 15.63 11.48
CA ARG A 241 14.89 16.26 12.07
C ARG A 241 15.20 17.08 13.34
N LEU A 242 16.44 17.02 13.83
CA LEU A 242 16.95 17.78 14.98
C LEU A 242 17.53 19.12 14.52
#